data_AF-A0A6A3ACI9-F1
#
_entry.id   AF-A0A6A3ACI9-F1
#
_cell.length_a   1.000
_cell.length_b   1.000
_cell.length_c   1.000
_cell.angle_alpha   90.00
_cell.angle_beta   90.00
_cell.angle_gamma   90.00
#
_symmetry.space_group_name_H-M   'P 1'
#
loop_
_entity.id
_entity.type
_entity.pdbx_description
1 polymer ?
#
loop_
_entity_poly.entity_id
_entity_poly.type
_entity_poly.pdbx_seq_one_letter_code
_entity_poly.pdbx_strand_id
1 'polypeptide(L)'
;MADQSPADQTSPSSEMQSLSISSQPPSSLTPQMILEERFRIIRSVGEECIQEDELLNLLTHKTEPICYDGFEPSGRMHIAQGVMKAINVNKLTSAGCRVKIWIADWLAQLNNKMGGDLKKIKVVGQYLIEIWKAVGMDLNGKVEFLWSSDEINSRASEYWPLVMDIARRNKLPRIMRCCQIMGRSEQDELSAAQILYPCMQCADIFFLKADICQLGMDQRKVNVLAREYCDDIKRKNKPIILSHHMLPGLQQGQEKMSKSDPSSSIFMEDEEAEVNVKIKKAYCPPKIVEGNPCLEYVKYIIFPWFNEFKVERSADNGGDKTYKDFGDLVSDYESGQLHPGDLKPALSKALNKILQPVRNHFTTDAKAKDLLKRVKSYRVTK
;
A
#
# COMPACT_ATOMS: atom_id res chain seq x y z
N MET A 1 61.45 -51.01 56.94
CA MET A 1 60.20 -51.79 56.97
C MET A 1 59.09 -50.80 56.62
N ALA A 2 58.97 -50.48 55.33
CA ALA A 2 57.97 -51.00 54.37
C ALA A 2 56.65 -50.22 54.54
N ASP A 3 56.44 -49.16 53.76
CA ASP A 3 55.76 -49.11 52.43
C ASP A 3 54.26 -48.75 52.64
N GLN A 4 53.56 -47.87 51.92
CA GLN A 4 53.82 -47.09 50.71
C GLN A 4 52.65 -46.07 50.57
N SER A 5 52.94 -44.83 50.15
CA SER A 5 51.96 -43.89 49.52
C SER A 5 51.74 -44.30 48.03
N PRO A 6 50.89 -43.68 47.16
CA PRO A 6 50.50 -42.24 47.03
C PRO A 6 48.99 -41.95 46.78
N ALA A 7 48.45 -40.80 47.20
CA ALA A 7 48.24 -39.50 46.48
C ALA A 7 47.15 -39.56 45.37
N ASP A 8 46.33 -38.57 45.04
CA ASP A 8 46.08 -37.14 45.37
C ASP A 8 44.69 -36.84 44.71
N GLN A 9 43.87 -35.87 45.09
CA GLN A 9 44.02 -34.47 44.70
C GLN A 9 43.05 -33.55 45.48
N THR A 10 43.66 -32.48 45.99
CA THR A 10 43.15 -31.24 46.58
C THR A 10 42.21 -30.44 45.65
N SER A 11 41.24 -29.66 46.14
CA SER A 11 41.49 -28.37 46.79
C SER A 11 40.22 -27.75 47.40
N PRO A 12 40.34 -26.90 48.45
CA PRO A 12 39.20 -26.35 49.17
C PRO A 12 38.90 -24.87 48.86
N SER A 13 37.62 -24.57 49.04
CA SER A 13 36.94 -23.28 48.99
C SER A 13 37.51 -22.20 49.90
N SER A 14 37.59 -20.96 49.41
CA SER A 14 37.28 -19.71 50.15
C SER A 14 37.66 -18.49 49.29
N GLU A 15 36.69 -17.77 48.70
CA GLU A 15 36.87 -16.34 48.38
C GLU A 15 35.54 -15.55 48.37
N MET A 16 35.55 -14.49 49.19
CA MET A 16 35.10 -13.11 48.94
C MET A 16 33.64 -12.76 48.53
N GLN A 17 32.98 -12.13 49.51
CA GLN A 17 32.39 -10.78 49.48
C GLN A 17 31.48 -10.38 48.30
N SER A 18 30.19 -10.36 48.66
CA SER A 18 29.12 -9.44 48.28
C SER A 18 29.50 -8.15 47.55
N LEU A 19 28.99 -7.98 46.33
CA LEU A 19 28.56 -6.70 45.77
C LEU A 19 27.31 -6.92 44.90
N SER A 20 26.29 -6.14 45.20
CA SER A 20 24.93 -6.11 44.65
C SER A 20 24.86 -5.90 43.15
N ILE A 21 24.19 -6.81 42.44
CA ILE A 21 23.80 -6.65 41.02
C ILE A 21 22.41 -6.00 40.97
N SER A 22 22.39 -4.72 40.58
CA SER A 22 21.19 -4.03 40.13
C SER A 22 20.68 -4.68 38.84
N SER A 23 19.51 -5.30 38.88
CA SER A 23 18.81 -5.84 37.72
C SER A 23 18.25 -4.70 36.86
N GLN A 24 19.00 -4.27 35.84
CA GLN A 24 18.41 -3.56 34.70
C GLN A 24 17.80 -4.59 33.73
N PRO A 25 16.57 -4.37 33.21
CA PRO A 25 16.04 -5.18 32.14
C PRO A 25 16.82 -4.90 30.84
N PRO A 26 16.99 -5.90 29.96
CA PRO A 26 17.78 -5.75 28.75
C PRO A 26 17.11 -4.75 27.80
N SER A 27 17.81 -3.65 27.51
CA SER A 27 17.45 -2.70 26.48
C SER A 27 17.57 -3.37 25.11
N SER A 28 16.46 -3.78 24.52
CA SER A 28 16.39 -4.12 23.10
C SER A 28 16.52 -2.83 22.30
N LEU A 29 17.75 -2.50 21.93
CA LEU A 29 18.12 -1.30 21.15
C LEU A 29 17.71 -1.47 19.68
N THR A 30 16.46 -1.16 19.37
CA THR A 30 16.19 -0.33 18.18
C THR A 30 16.04 1.10 18.67
N PRO A 31 16.74 2.10 18.09
CA PRO A 31 16.51 3.49 18.43
C PRO A 31 15.02 3.78 18.19
N GLN A 32 14.28 4.05 19.27
CA GLN A 32 12.87 4.41 19.14
C GLN A 32 12.84 5.75 18.42
N MET A 33 12.43 5.72 17.15
CA MET A 33 12.34 6.90 16.29
C MET A 33 11.54 7.98 17.03
N ILE A 34 12.10 9.19 17.12
CA ILE A 34 11.47 10.31 17.81
C ILE A 34 10.09 10.58 17.21
N LEU A 35 9.12 10.95 18.07
CA LEU A 35 7.71 11.11 17.71
C LEU A 35 7.50 11.97 16.45
N GLU A 36 8.25 13.08 16.36
CA GLU A 36 8.20 14.02 15.24
C GLU A 36 8.60 13.35 13.91
N GLU A 37 9.63 12.51 13.93
CA GLU A 37 10.10 11.80 12.75
C GLU A 37 9.10 10.72 12.32
N ARG A 38 8.53 9.99 13.29
CA ARG A 38 7.43 9.03 13.03
C ARG A 38 6.23 9.72 12.39
N PHE A 39 5.81 10.85 12.96
CA PHE A 39 4.70 11.65 12.45
C PHE A 39 4.98 12.11 11.02
N ARG A 40 6.15 12.70 10.76
CA ARG A 40 6.55 13.16 9.43
C ARG A 40 6.56 12.04 8.39
N ILE A 41 7.10 10.87 8.71
CA ILE A 41 7.12 9.71 7.79
C ILE A 41 5.70 9.24 7.48
N ILE A 42 4.87 9.03 8.51
CA ILE A 42 3.49 8.55 8.33
C ILE A 42 2.67 9.61 7.56
N ARG A 43 2.76 10.89 7.95
CA ARG A 43 2.05 11.97 7.29
C ARG A 43 2.42 12.12 5.81
N SER A 44 3.67 11.83 5.43
CA SER A 44 4.15 11.86 4.03
C SER A 44 3.51 10.81 3.12
N VAL A 45 2.82 9.82 3.67
CA VAL A 45 2.12 8.77 2.90
C VAL A 45 0.80 9.30 2.33
N GLY A 46 0.13 10.20 3.05
CA GLY A 46 -1.15 10.78 2.65
C GLY A 46 -0.99 12.10 1.89
N GLU A 47 -1.84 12.30 0.90
CA GLU A 47 -2.14 13.63 0.37
C GLU A 47 -2.98 14.41 1.40
N GLU A 48 -3.99 13.75 1.99
CA GLU A 48 -4.87 14.29 3.03
C GLU A 48 -4.75 13.47 4.32
N CYS A 49 -4.82 14.14 5.48
CA CYS A 49 -4.89 13.53 6.80
C CYS A 49 -6.05 14.12 7.62
N ILE A 50 -7.00 13.29 8.05
CA ILE A 50 -8.15 13.69 8.89
C ILE A 50 -8.09 12.89 10.21
N GLN A 51 -7.66 13.47 11.34
CA GLN A 51 -7.03 14.79 11.51
C GLN A 51 -5.57 14.63 11.95
N GLU A 52 -4.71 15.60 11.61
CA GLU A 52 -3.28 15.56 11.97
C GLU A 52 -3.05 15.56 13.49
N ASP A 53 -3.81 16.34 14.26
CA ASP A 53 -3.73 16.35 15.73
C ASP A 53 -4.10 14.99 16.33
N GLU A 54 -5.11 14.32 15.76
CA GLU A 54 -5.52 12.98 16.17
C GLU A 54 -4.45 11.93 15.85
N LEU A 55 -3.76 12.09 14.70
CA LEU A 55 -2.61 11.25 14.35
C LEU A 55 -1.46 11.45 15.34
N LEU A 56 -1.09 12.70 15.66
CA LEU A 56 -0.03 12.98 16.62
C LEU A 56 -0.38 12.41 18.01
N ASN A 57 -1.62 12.59 18.46
CA ASN A 57 -2.11 12.02 19.70
C ASN A 57 -2.08 10.48 19.70
N LEU A 58 -2.46 9.84 18.59
CA LEU A 58 -2.37 8.40 18.42
C LEU A 58 -0.93 7.91 18.55
N LEU A 59 0.02 8.55 17.86
CA LEU A 59 1.44 8.15 17.85
C LEU A 59 2.12 8.36 19.21
N THR A 60 1.61 9.31 20.01
CA THR A 60 2.06 9.54 21.38
C THR A 60 1.66 8.40 22.31
N HIS A 61 0.46 7.84 22.15
CA HIS A 61 -0.12 6.90 23.11
C HIS A 61 -0.10 5.44 22.64
N LYS A 62 0.07 5.17 21.35
CA LYS A 62 0.08 3.84 20.77
C LYS A 62 1.40 3.57 20.05
N THR A 63 2.15 2.60 20.56
CA THR A 63 3.45 2.20 20.02
C THR A 63 3.33 1.60 18.62
N GLU A 64 2.36 0.71 18.41
CA GLU A 64 2.10 0.04 17.13
C GLU A 64 0.67 0.31 16.61
N PRO A 65 0.43 1.46 15.96
CA PRO A 65 -0.84 1.73 15.28
C PRO A 65 -1.11 0.71 14.16
N ILE A 66 -2.38 0.38 13.96
CA ILE A 66 -2.86 -0.53 12.92
C ILE A 66 -3.35 0.32 11.74
N CYS A 67 -2.64 0.24 10.63
CA CYS A 67 -3.07 0.73 9.33
C CYS A 67 -3.77 -0.38 8.55
N TYR A 68 -4.70 -0.03 7.68
CA TYR A 68 -5.19 -0.98 6.67
C TYR A 68 -5.43 -0.33 5.32
N ASP A 69 -5.34 -1.15 4.27
CA ASP A 69 -5.84 -0.85 2.92
C ASP A 69 -6.52 -2.09 2.33
N GLY A 70 -7.57 -1.87 1.55
CA GLY A 70 -8.42 -2.92 0.98
C GLY A 70 -8.36 -2.96 -0.54
N PHE A 71 -8.28 -4.18 -1.09
CA PHE A 71 -8.15 -4.40 -2.53
C PHE A 71 -9.17 -5.40 -3.03
N GLU A 72 -10.02 -5.00 -3.96
CA GLU A 72 -10.84 -5.92 -4.75
C GLU A 72 -9.94 -6.73 -5.71
N PRO A 73 -9.94 -8.08 -5.63
CA PRO A 73 -9.25 -8.91 -6.60
C PRO A 73 -9.97 -8.94 -7.96
N SER A 74 -9.74 -7.90 -8.75
CA SER A 74 -10.52 -7.56 -9.95
C SER A 74 -9.76 -7.64 -11.28
N GLY A 75 -8.54 -8.19 -11.28
CA GLY A 75 -7.76 -8.47 -12.49
C GLY A 75 -6.28 -8.24 -12.26
N ARG A 76 -5.55 -7.96 -13.35
CA ARG A 76 -4.13 -7.57 -13.31
C ARG A 76 -3.93 -6.36 -12.38
N MET A 77 -2.80 -6.35 -11.67
CA MET A 77 -2.44 -5.27 -10.74
C MET A 77 -1.72 -4.17 -11.49
N HIS A 78 -2.18 -2.92 -11.37
CA HIS A 78 -1.44 -1.78 -11.92
C HIS A 78 -0.41 -1.24 -10.93
N ILE A 79 0.53 -0.43 -11.41
CA ILE A 79 1.72 -0.03 -10.66
C ILE A 79 1.43 0.73 -9.35
N ALA A 80 0.35 1.50 -9.28
CA ALA A 80 -0.06 2.14 -8.03
C ALA A 80 -0.48 1.14 -6.94
N GLN A 81 -1.18 0.06 -7.33
CA GLN A 81 -1.56 -1.00 -6.39
C GLN A 81 -0.37 -1.84 -5.93
N GLY A 82 0.69 -1.95 -6.74
CA GLY A 82 1.89 -2.72 -6.41
C GLY A 82 3.00 -1.86 -5.80
N VAL A 83 3.72 -1.12 -6.65
CA VAL A 83 4.92 -0.36 -6.26
C VAL A 83 4.60 0.78 -5.29
N MET A 84 3.66 1.67 -5.63
CA MET A 84 3.32 2.81 -4.77
C MET A 84 2.76 2.34 -3.42
N LYS A 85 1.97 1.25 -3.43
CA LYS A 85 1.52 0.62 -2.19
C LYS A 85 2.68 0.05 -1.37
N ALA A 86 3.63 -0.66 -1.98
CA ALA A 86 4.80 -1.17 -1.27
C ALA A 86 5.63 -0.04 -0.65
N ILE A 87 5.86 1.06 -1.37
CA ILE A 87 6.52 2.27 -0.84
C ILE A 87 5.79 2.78 0.41
N ASN A 88 4.46 2.96 0.32
CA ASN A 88 3.65 3.47 1.42
C ASN A 88 3.65 2.52 2.62
N VAL A 89 3.51 1.21 2.38
CA VAL A 89 3.56 0.19 3.44
C VAL A 89 4.92 0.21 4.14
N ASN A 90 6.02 0.24 3.39
CA ASN A 90 7.37 0.26 3.95
C ASN A 90 7.62 1.52 4.80
N LYS A 91 7.10 2.69 4.40
CA LYS A 91 7.12 3.91 5.22
C LYS A 91 6.35 3.71 6.53
N LEU A 92 5.15 3.13 6.48
CA LEU A 92 4.35 2.88 7.69
C LEU A 92 5.03 1.89 8.64
N THR A 93 5.53 0.76 8.13
CA THR A 93 6.16 -0.28 8.96
C THR A 93 7.47 0.18 9.58
N SER A 94 8.28 0.97 8.84
CA SER A 94 9.49 1.62 9.36
C SER A 94 9.19 2.67 10.44
N ALA A 95 8.04 3.35 10.38
CA ALA A 95 7.56 4.26 11.43
C ALA A 95 6.84 3.55 12.61
N GLY A 96 6.84 2.22 12.62
CA GLY A 96 6.32 1.42 13.74
C GLY A 96 4.86 0.96 13.60
N CYS A 97 4.19 1.21 12.47
CA CYS A 97 2.84 0.72 12.26
C CYS A 97 2.80 -0.77 11.91
N ARG A 98 1.72 -1.45 12.30
CA ARG A 98 1.29 -2.71 11.70
C ARG A 98 0.37 -2.41 10.53
N VAL A 99 0.47 -3.17 9.45
CA VAL A 99 -0.32 -2.95 8.24
C VAL A 99 -1.10 -4.21 7.89
N LYS A 100 -2.42 -4.07 7.77
CA LYS A 100 -3.31 -5.12 7.28
C LYS A 100 -3.66 -4.85 5.82
N ILE A 101 -3.29 -5.78 4.94
CA ILE A 101 -3.73 -5.79 3.55
C ILE A 101 -4.98 -6.65 3.45
N TRP A 102 -6.12 -5.99 3.26
CA TRP A 102 -7.43 -6.62 3.20
C TRP A 102 -7.75 -7.07 1.77
N ILE A 103 -7.69 -8.38 1.54
CA ILE A 103 -8.07 -9.02 0.29
C ILE A 103 -9.59 -9.13 0.26
N ALA A 104 -10.22 -8.11 -0.32
CA ALA A 104 -11.65 -7.86 -0.26
C ALA A 104 -12.41 -8.70 -1.30
N ASP A 105 -12.31 -10.02 -1.18
CA ASP A 105 -12.89 -10.99 -2.11
C ASP A 105 -14.43 -11.02 -2.14
N TRP A 106 -15.10 -10.90 -1.00
CA TRP A 106 -16.56 -10.73 -0.98
C TRP A 106 -16.98 -9.38 -1.54
N LEU A 107 -16.24 -8.30 -1.27
CA LEU A 107 -16.52 -6.99 -1.83
C LEU A 107 -16.36 -7.03 -3.36
N ALA A 108 -15.30 -7.66 -3.87
CA ALA A 108 -15.13 -7.89 -5.30
C ALA A 108 -16.29 -8.69 -5.93
N GLN A 109 -16.80 -9.70 -5.21
CA GLN A 109 -17.98 -10.46 -5.66
C GLN A 109 -19.24 -9.59 -5.69
N LEU A 110 -19.49 -8.80 -4.64
CA LEU A 110 -20.64 -7.87 -4.57
C LEU A 110 -20.59 -6.80 -5.65
N ASN A 111 -19.39 -6.41 -6.10
CA ASN A 111 -19.16 -5.50 -7.21
C ASN A 111 -19.01 -6.21 -8.57
N ASN A 112 -19.48 -7.46 -8.68
CA ASN A 112 -19.51 -8.27 -9.91
C ASN A 112 -18.16 -8.45 -10.63
N LYS A 113 -17.03 -8.33 -9.92
CA LYS A 113 -15.71 -8.57 -10.48
C LYS A 113 -15.54 -10.04 -10.83
N MET A 114 -14.80 -10.33 -11.90
CA MET A 114 -14.63 -11.68 -12.44
C MET A 114 -15.96 -12.42 -12.72
N GLY A 115 -17.04 -11.67 -13.02
CA GLY A 115 -18.38 -12.21 -13.24
C GLY A 115 -19.05 -12.72 -11.95
N GLY A 116 -18.62 -12.23 -10.78
CA GLY A 116 -19.08 -12.72 -9.48
C GLY A 116 -18.54 -14.10 -9.09
N ASP A 117 -17.58 -14.63 -9.85
CA ASP A 117 -16.98 -15.94 -9.61
C ASP A 117 -15.92 -15.86 -8.51
N LEU A 118 -16.32 -16.22 -7.29
CA LEU A 118 -15.45 -16.18 -6.11
C LEU A 118 -14.19 -17.05 -6.27
N LYS A 119 -14.24 -18.15 -7.05
CA LYS A 119 -13.05 -18.98 -7.29
C LYS A 119 -12.01 -18.21 -8.11
N LYS A 120 -12.44 -17.48 -9.14
CA LYS A 120 -11.55 -16.61 -9.92
C LYS A 120 -11.03 -15.44 -9.08
N ILE A 121 -11.89 -14.84 -8.26
CA ILE A 121 -11.50 -13.75 -7.34
C ILE A 121 -10.41 -14.23 -6.37
N LYS A 122 -10.56 -15.41 -5.76
CA LYS A 122 -9.52 -15.99 -4.88
C LYS A 122 -8.20 -16.22 -5.63
N VAL A 123 -8.23 -16.68 -6.88
CA VAL A 123 -7.01 -16.82 -7.69
C VAL A 123 -6.35 -15.48 -7.96
N VAL A 124 -7.13 -14.46 -8.31
CA VAL A 124 -6.61 -13.09 -8.48
C VAL A 124 -6.00 -12.59 -7.17
N GLY A 125 -6.65 -12.80 -6.03
CA GLY A 125 -6.13 -12.35 -4.73
C GLY A 125 -4.80 -13.01 -4.37
N GLN A 126 -4.64 -14.30 -4.68
CA GLN A 126 -3.35 -14.99 -4.52
C GLN A 126 -2.27 -14.40 -5.43
N TYR A 127 -2.61 -14.10 -6.68
CA TYR A 127 -1.72 -13.39 -7.61
C TYR A 127 -1.31 -12.01 -7.08
N LEU A 128 -2.23 -11.24 -6.48
CA LEU A 128 -1.90 -9.94 -5.88
C LEU A 128 -0.89 -10.07 -4.73
N ILE A 129 -1.11 -11.06 -3.84
CA ILE A 129 -0.19 -11.36 -2.73
C ILE A 129 1.21 -11.69 -3.22
N GLU A 130 1.34 -12.50 -4.27
CA GLU A 130 2.64 -12.84 -4.85
C GLU A 130 3.36 -11.63 -5.46
N ILE A 131 2.62 -10.65 -6.02
CA ILE A 131 3.23 -9.39 -6.47
C ILE A 131 3.78 -8.58 -5.30
N TRP A 132 3.03 -8.40 -4.23
CA TRP A 132 3.50 -7.60 -3.09
C TRP A 132 4.73 -8.21 -2.43
N LYS A 133 4.79 -9.54 -2.35
CA LYS A 133 6.00 -10.27 -1.92
C LYS A 133 7.18 -9.99 -2.85
N ALA A 134 6.97 -10.08 -4.17
CA ALA A 134 8.05 -9.99 -5.15
C ALA A 134 8.57 -8.57 -5.37
N VAL A 135 7.71 -7.54 -5.23
CA VAL A 135 8.13 -6.14 -5.46
C VAL A 135 9.01 -5.61 -4.33
N GLY A 136 9.02 -6.24 -3.15
CA GLY A 136 9.82 -5.78 -2.01
C GLY A 136 9.02 -5.03 -0.95
N MET A 137 7.75 -5.39 -0.76
CA MET A 137 7.02 -5.01 0.45
C MET A 137 7.69 -5.66 1.66
N ASP A 138 7.97 -4.88 2.70
CA ASP A 138 8.62 -5.36 3.91
C ASP A 138 7.63 -6.17 4.78
N LEU A 139 7.77 -7.50 4.72
CA LEU A 139 6.91 -8.44 5.43
C LEU A 139 7.45 -8.86 6.79
N ASN A 140 8.43 -8.15 7.38
CA ASN A 140 9.11 -8.49 8.64
C ASN A 140 8.19 -8.45 9.89
N GLY A 141 7.15 -9.28 9.92
CA GLY A 141 6.20 -9.46 11.03
C GLY A 141 5.16 -8.34 11.22
N LYS A 142 5.26 -7.24 10.46
CA LYS A 142 4.35 -6.09 10.58
C LYS A 142 3.26 -6.02 9.52
N VAL A 143 3.31 -6.87 8.50
CA VAL A 143 2.32 -6.90 7.41
C VAL A 143 1.52 -8.20 7.48
N GLU A 144 0.19 -8.08 7.46
CA GLU A 144 -0.74 -9.22 7.48
C GLU A 144 -1.63 -9.18 6.24
N PHE A 145 -1.69 -10.28 5.48
CA PHE A 145 -2.65 -10.45 4.39
C PHE A 145 -3.88 -11.18 4.92
N LEU A 146 -5.03 -10.50 4.93
CA LEU A 146 -6.26 -11.00 5.51
C LEU A 146 -7.34 -11.10 4.42
N TRP A 147 -8.03 -12.23 4.34
CA TRP A 147 -9.09 -12.46 3.36
C TRP A 147 -10.44 -12.11 3.95
N SER A 148 -11.21 -11.29 3.25
CA SER A 148 -12.48 -10.79 3.79
C SER A 148 -13.46 -11.89 4.12
N SER A 149 -13.63 -12.86 3.22
CA SER A 149 -14.50 -14.01 3.48
C SER A 149 -14.06 -14.80 4.71
N ASP A 150 -12.76 -15.02 4.89
CA ASP A 150 -12.25 -15.95 5.90
C ASP A 150 -12.34 -15.31 7.29
N GLU A 151 -11.93 -14.04 7.39
CA GLU A 151 -12.02 -13.26 8.62
C GLU A 151 -13.47 -13.00 9.03
N ILE A 152 -14.35 -12.61 8.10
CA ILE A 152 -15.76 -12.37 8.42
C ILE A 152 -16.45 -13.66 8.84
N ASN A 153 -16.20 -14.79 8.17
CA ASN A 153 -16.81 -16.07 8.57
C ASN A 153 -16.34 -16.52 9.96
N SER A 154 -15.05 -16.36 10.29
CA SER A 154 -14.53 -16.78 11.60
C SER A 154 -15.10 -15.98 12.77
N ARG A 155 -15.55 -14.74 12.53
CA ARG A 155 -16.12 -13.83 13.54
C ARG A 155 -17.45 -13.22 13.07
N ALA A 156 -18.30 -14.03 12.46
CA ALA A 156 -19.54 -13.57 11.81
C ALA A 156 -20.51 -12.88 12.79
N SER A 157 -20.55 -13.35 14.04
CA SER A 157 -21.38 -12.77 15.11
C SER A 157 -20.88 -11.39 15.58
N GLU A 158 -19.62 -11.04 15.34
CA GLU A 158 -19.07 -9.71 15.58
C GLU A 158 -19.37 -8.79 14.38
N TYR A 159 -19.15 -9.29 13.16
CA TYR A 159 -19.15 -8.48 11.95
C TYR A 159 -20.56 -8.07 11.47
N TRP A 160 -21.48 -9.02 11.35
CA TRP A 160 -22.78 -8.72 10.73
C TRP A 160 -23.67 -7.78 11.56
N PRO A 161 -23.71 -7.86 12.91
CA PRO A 161 -24.42 -6.85 13.70
C PRO A 161 -23.90 -5.43 13.47
N LEU A 162 -22.58 -5.27 13.28
CA LEU A 162 -21.98 -3.98 12.97
C LEU A 162 -22.44 -3.46 11.60
N VAL A 163 -22.43 -4.31 10.56
CA VAL A 163 -22.95 -3.94 9.23
C VAL A 163 -24.42 -3.50 9.31
N MET A 164 -25.24 -4.26 10.03
CA MET A 164 -26.67 -3.96 10.20
C MET A 164 -26.90 -2.66 10.99
N ASP A 165 -26.08 -2.40 12.02
CA ASP A 165 -26.18 -1.16 12.80
C ASP A 165 -25.79 0.08 11.97
N ILE A 166 -24.73 -0.02 11.18
CA ILE A 166 -24.31 1.02 10.23
C ILE A 166 -25.43 1.29 9.23
N ALA A 167 -26.01 0.25 8.63
CA ALA A 167 -27.10 0.38 7.67
C ALA A 167 -28.35 1.03 8.28
N ARG A 168 -28.75 0.61 9.49
CA ARG A 168 -29.92 1.14 10.22
C ARG A 168 -29.82 2.63 10.56
N ARG A 169 -28.61 3.12 10.86
CA ARG A 169 -28.37 4.51 11.27
C ARG A 169 -28.22 5.48 10.11
N ASN A 170 -28.04 4.97 8.89
CA ASN A 170 -27.79 5.78 7.72
C ASN A 170 -29.00 5.80 6.78
N LYS A 171 -29.35 7.00 6.31
CA LYS A 171 -30.35 7.14 5.24
C LYS A 171 -29.77 6.64 3.92
N LEU A 172 -30.61 6.02 3.09
CA LEU A 172 -30.17 5.47 1.80
C LEU A 172 -29.36 6.45 0.92
N PRO A 173 -29.72 7.74 0.77
CA PRO A 173 -28.91 8.69 -0.01
C PRO A 173 -27.48 8.89 0.53
N ARG A 174 -27.24 8.69 1.84
CA ARG A 174 -25.89 8.76 2.42
C ARG A 174 -25.03 7.57 1.99
N ILE A 175 -25.63 6.39 1.90
CA ILE A 175 -24.98 5.16 1.44
C ILE A 175 -24.73 5.20 -0.07
N MET A 176 -25.71 5.66 -0.85
CA MET A 176 -25.57 5.83 -2.30
C MET A 176 -24.41 6.78 -2.66
N ARG A 177 -24.22 7.88 -1.89
CA ARG A 177 -23.07 8.77 -2.08
C ARG A 177 -21.70 8.10 -1.96
N CYS A 178 -21.62 6.97 -1.27
CA CYS A 178 -20.41 6.16 -1.15
C CYS A 178 -20.19 5.20 -2.33
N CYS A 179 -21.10 5.05 -3.29
CA CYS A 179 -20.95 4.09 -4.39
C CYS A 179 -19.70 4.34 -5.28
N GLN A 180 -19.16 5.56 -5.25
CA GLN A 180 -17.91 5.90 -5.94
C GLN A 180 -16.70 5.10 -5.46
N ILE A 181 -16.69 4.63 -4.21
CA ILE A 181 -15.59 3.83 -3.65
C ILE A 181 -15.38 2.51 -4.41
N MET A 182 -16.43 1.99 -5.04
CA MET A 182 -16.41 0.78 -5.85
C MET A 182 -16.44 1.08 -7.36
N GLY A 183 -16.19 2.34 -7.74
CA GLY A 183 -16.16 2.79 -9.13
C GLY A 183 -17.52 2.90 -9.82
N ARG A 184 -18.59 3.07 -9.04
CA ARG A 184 -19.99 3.22 -9.52
C ARG A 184 -20.48 4.66 -9.28
N SER A 185 -21.47 5.08 -10.06
CA SER A 185 -22.20 6.32 -9.82
C SER A 185 -23.55 6.08 -9.13
N GLU A 186 -24.09 7.10 -8.48
CA GLU A 186 -25.44 7.07 -7.88
C GLU A 186 -26.55 6.95 -8.93
N GLN A 187 -26.25 7.30 -10.18
CA GLN A 187 -27.16 7.21 -11.32
C GLN A 187 -27.08 5.86 -12.04
N ASP A 188 -26.13 4.99 -11.68
CA ASP A 188 -26.05 3.65 -12.27
C ASP A 188 -27.23 2.78 -11.79
N GLU A 189 -27.57 1.74 -12.55
CA GLU A 189 -28.47 0.70 -12.07
C GLU A 189 -27.75 -0.15 -11.00
N LEU A 190 -28.02 0.17 -9.73
CA LEU A 190 -27.41 -0.49 -8.58
C LEU A 190 -28.26 -1.66 -8.08
N SER A 191 -27.62 -2.79 -7.84
CA SER A 191 -28.17 -3.92 -7.10
C SER A 191 -28.13 -3.66 -5.58
N ALA A 192 -28.94 -4.40 -4.81
CA ALA A 192 -28.90 -4.32 -3.34
C ALA A 192 -27.52 -4.64 -2.75
N ALA A 193 -26.74 -5.52 -3.41
CA ALA A 193 -25.36 -5.83 -3.04
C ALA A 193 -24.46 -4.57 -3.03
N GLN A 194 -24.67 -3.66 -3.97
CA GLN A 194 -23.92 -2.41 -4.11
C GLN A 194 -24.36 -1.35 -3.09
N ILE A 195 -25.53 -1.50 -2.47
CA ILE A 195 -25.93 -0.70 -1.30
C ILE A 195 -25.34 -1.29 -0.02
N LEU A 196 -25.22 -2.61 0.07
CA LEU A 196 -24.61 -3.29 1.22
C LEU A 196 -23.09 -3.05 1.29
N TYR A 197 -22.44 -2.92 0.13
CA TYR A 197 -20.97 -2.77 0.03
C TYR A 197 -20.41 -1.63 0.88
N PRO A 198 -20.88 -0.36 0.80
CA PRO A 198 -20.37 0.70 1.67
C PRO A 198 -20.57 0.45 3.17
N CYS A 199 -21.66 -0.23 3.55
CA CYS A 199 -21.89 -0.61 4.95
C CYS A 199 -20.86 -1.66 5.41
N MET A 200 -20.54 -2.63 4.56
CA MET A 200 -19.49 -3.62 4.82
C MET A 200 -18.10 -2.97 4.92
N GLN A 201 -17.71 -2.14 3.97
CA GLN A 201 -16.40 -1.47 4.03
C GLN A 201 -16.28 -0.51 5.24
N CYS A 202 -17.38 0.12 5.66
CA CYS A 202 -17.41 0.89 6.91
C CYS A 202 -17.23 -0.03 8.14
N ALA A 203 -17.87 -1.20 8.15
CA ALA A 203 -17.73 -2.19 9.22
C ALA A 203 -16.29 -2.74 9.32
N ASP A 204 -15.63 -2.97 8.16
CA ASP A 204 -14.25 -3.46 8.08
C ASP A 204 -13.29 -2.63 8.94
N ILE A 205 -13.45 -1.29 8.95
CA ILE A 205 -12.59 -0.36 9.72
C ILE A 205 -12.57 -0.73 11.21
N PHE A 206 -13.74 -1.00 11.78
CA PHE A 206 -13.86 -1.33 13.21
C PHE A 206 -13.53 -2.79 13.47
N PHE A 207 -13.94 -3.69 12.58
CA PHE A 207 -13.70 -5.13 12.68
C PHE A 207 -12.21 -5.49 12.62
N LEU A 208 -11.45 -4.77 11.77
CA LEU A 208 -10.00 -4.87 11.68
C LEU A 208 -9.27 -4.12 12.80
N LYS A 209 -10.01 -3.33 13.60
CA LYS A 209 -9.48 -2.46 14.65
C LYS A 209 -8.44 -1.48 14.09
N ALA A 210 -8.68 -0.97 12.89
CA ALA A 210 -7.78 -0.01 12.26
C ALA A 210 -7.80 1.32 13.03
N ASP A 211 -6.61 1.83 13.35
CA ASP A 211 -6.46 3.21 13.84
C ASP A 211 -6.30 4.17 12.66
N ILE A 212 -5.69 3.72 11.55
CA ILE A 212 -5.42 4.52 10.36
C ILE A 212 -6.01 3.83 9.12
N CYS A 213 -6.97 4.48 8.46
CA CYS A 213 -7.48 4.10 7.16
C CYS A 213 -6.55 4.65 6.08
N GLN A 214 -5.60 3.84 5.59
CA GLN A 214 -4.60 4.24 4.60
C GLN A 214 -5.00 3.79 3.17
N LEU A 215 -6.09 4.38 2.66
CA LEU A 215 -6.66 4.06 1.36
C LEU A 215 -6.46 5.22 0.36
N GLY A 216 -6.88 5.07 -0.89
CA GLY A 216 -6.81 6.15 -1.90
C GLY A 216 -7.78 7.30 -1.58
N MET A 217 -7.58 8.47 -2.20
CA MET A 217 -8.54 9.59 -2.10
C MET A 217 -9.95 9.22 -2.57
N ASP A 218 -10.08 8.26 -3.48
CA ASP A 218 -11.38 7.74 -3.96
C ASP A 218 -12.18 6.97 -2.89
N GLN A 219 -11.51 6.50 -1.83
CA GLN A 219 -12.13 5.79 -0.70
C GLN A 219 -12.56 6.74 0.43
N ARG A 220 -12.27 8.05 0.32
CA ARG A 220 -12.48 9.04 1.38
C ARG A 220 -13.92 9.06 1.92
N LYS A 221 -14.93 8.90 1.06
CA LYS A 221 -16.35 9.02 1.45
C LYS A 221 -16.81 7.97 2.47
N VAL A 222 -16.32 6.73 2.36
CA VAL A 222 -16.65 5.67 3.33
C VAL A 222 -15.82 5.81 4.60
N ASN A 223 -14.59 6.31 4.51
CA ASN A 223 -13.79 6.61 5.69
C ASN A 223 -14.42 7.74 6.53
N VAL A 224 -14.98 8.77 5.87
CA VAL A 224 -15.78 9.81 6.54
C VAL A 224 -17.08 9.23 7.12
N LEU A 225 -17.73 8.29 6.43
CA LEU A 225 -18.91 7.57 6.97
C LEU A 225 -18.57 6.85 8.28
N ALA A 226 -17.38 6.25 8.39
CA ALA A 226 -16.94 5.61 9.63
C ALA A 226 -16.71 6.62 10.77
N ARG A 227 -16.21 7.82 10.47
CA ARG A 227 -16.08 8.89 11.47
C ARG A 227 -17.44 9.43 11.93
N GLU A 228 -18.39 9.61 11.01
CA GLU A 228 -19.78 9.97 11.31
C GLU A 228 -20.44 8.89 12.19
N TYR A 229 -20.23 7.61 11.85
CA TYR A 229 -20.72 6.50 12.67
C TYR A 229 -20.16 6.52 14.10
N CYS A 230 -18.89 6.90 14.28
CA CYS A 230 -18.31 7.09 15.62
C CYS A 230 -19.05 8.15 16.44
N ASP A 231 -19.50 9.24 15.82
CA ASP A 231 -20.30 10.27 16.48
C ASP A 231 -21.65 9.72 16.96
N ASP A 232 -22.33 8.96 16.10
CA ASP A 232 -23.64 8.35 16.41
C ASP A 232 -23.58 7.34 17.57
N ILE A 233 -22.47 6.59 17.68
CA ILE A 233 -22.25 5.64 18.77
C ILE A 233 -21.46 6.23 19.94
N LYS A 234 -21.14 7.53 19.91
CA LYS A 234 -20.37 8.26 20.92
C LYS A 234 -18.99 7.65 21.20
N ARG A 235 -18.36 7.07 20.17
CA ARG A 235 -16.99 6.55 20.24
C ARG A 235 -16.00 7.70 20.08
N LYS A 236 -15.22 7.96 21.14
CA LYS A 236 -14.20 9.03 21.15
C LYS A 236 -13.05 8.80 20.17
N ASN A 237 -12.54 7.56 20.13
CA ASN A 237 -11.40 7.22 19.28
C ASN A 237 -11.89 6.91 17.86
N LYS A 238 -11.86 7.95 17.02
CA LYS A 238 -12.17 7.87 15.59
C LYS A 238 -10.96 7.35 14.81
N PRO A 239 -11.17 6.63 13.70
CA PRO A 239 -10.08 6.26 12.81
C PRO A 239 -9.52 7.52 12.11
N ILE A 240 -8.20 7.61 12.03
CA ILE A 240 -7.50 8.62 11.23
C ILE A 240 -7.66 8.23 9.76
N ILE A 241 -8.04 9.17 8.92
CA ILE A 241 -8.07 8.98 7.46
C ILE A 241 -6.76 9.51 6.90
N LEU A 242 -5.96 8.64 6.29
CA LEU A 242 -4.68 9.01 5.67
C LEU A 242 -4.72 8.64 4.18
N SER A 243 -5.38 9.49 3.40
CA SER A 243 -5.70 9.21 2.01
C SER A 243 -4.51 9.52 1.09
N HIS A 244 -4.05 8.54 0.32
CA HIS A 244 -2.92 8.72 -0.60
C HIS A 244 -3.34 9.23 -1.98
N HIS A 245 -2.37 9.85 -2.66
CA HIS A 245 -2.53 10.41 -4.00
C HIS A 245 -2.97 9.37 -5.04
N MET A 246 -3.87 9.78 -5.94
CA MET A 246 -4.35 8.94 -7.04
C MET A 246 -3.40 9.05 -8.23
N LEU A 247 -2.56 8.04 -8.43
CA LEU A 247 -1.64 8.07 -9.56
C LEU A 247 -2.41 8.05 -10.91
N PRO A 248 -2.15 9.02 -11.80
CA PRO A 248 -2.94 9.19 -13.01
C PRO A 248 -2.69 8.10 -14.06
N GLY A 249 -3.62 7.99 -15.00
CA GLY A 249 -3.41 7.22 -16.21
C GLY A 249 -2.40 7.92 -17.13
N LEU A 250 -1.78 7.15 -18.03
CA LEU A 250 -0.75 7.69 -18.93
C LEU A 250 -1.29 8.61 -20.02
N GLN A 251 -2.60 8.68 -20.26
CA GLN A 251 -3.19 9.57 -21.28
C GLN A 251 -3.68 10.89 -20.67
N GLN A 252 -3.84 11.91 -21.51
CA GLN A 252 -4.30 13.22 -21.08
C GLN A 252 -5.69 13.16 -20.42
N GLY A 253 -5.86 13.86 -19.29
CA GLY A 253 -7.14 13.97 -18.58
C GLY A 253 -7.56 12.73 -17.79
N GLN A 254 -6.70 11.70 -17.70
CA GLN A 254 -6.99 10.52 -16.89
C GLN A 254 -6.50 10.71 -15.45
N GLU A 255 -7.37 11.24 -14.60
CA GLU A 255 -7.08 11.49 -13.18
C GLU A 255 -6.72 10.24 -12.37
N LYS A 256 -7.08 9.05 -12.86
CA LYS A 256 -6.70 7.76 -12.25
C LYS A 256 -6.46 6.68 -13.29
N MET A 257 -5.54 5.77 -12.98
CA MET A 257 -5.38 4.54 -13.76
C MET A 257 -6.66 3.71 -13.77
N SER A 258 -6.94 3.07 -14.90
CA SER A 258 -8.10 2.20 -15.06
C SER A 258 -7.71 0.86 -15.67
N LYS A 259 -8.24 -0.22 -15.10
CA LYS A 259 -8.11 -1.57 -15.66
C LYS A 259 -8.86 -1.74 -16.99
N SER A 260 -9.77 -0.82 -17.34
CA SER A 260 -10.54 -0.89 -18.59
C SER A 260 -9.79 -0.39 -19.82
N ASP A 261 -8.75 0.43 -19.63
CA ASP A 261 -7.85 0.86 -20.72
C ASP A 261 -6.44 0.33 -20.43
N PRO A 262 -6.08 -0.85 -20.97
CA PRO A 262 -4.77 -1.45 -20.75
C PRO A 262 -3.61 -0.58 -21.27
N SER A 263 -3.86 0.35 -22.19
CA SER A 263 -2.83 1.21 -22.78
C SER A 263 -2.46 2.39 -21.87
N SER A 264 -3.34 2.77 -20.95
CA SER A 264 -3.13 3.86 -20.01
C SER A 264 -2.56 3.45 -18.66
N SER A 265 -2.45 2.14 -18.40
CA SER A 265 -1.98 1.62 -17.11
C SER A 265 -0.76 0.73 -17.30
N ILE A 266 0.25 0.91 -16.45
CA ILE A 266 1.38 -0.03 -16.34
C ILE A 266 0.99 -1.12 -15.36
N PHE A 267 1.03 -2.37 -15.80
CA PHE A 267 0.80 -3.53 -14.95
C PHE A 267 2.12 -4.05 -14.37
N MET A 268 2.03 -4.67 -13.19
CA MET A 268 3.18 -5.10 -12.40
C MET A 268 4.07 -6.14 -13.11
N GLU A 269 3.49 -6.89 -14.03
CA GLU A 269 4.18 -7.88 -14.85
C GLU A 269 4.21 -7.55 -16.35
N ASP A 270 3.98 -6.29 -16.74
CA ASP A 270 4.22 -5.87 -18.12
C ASP A 270 5.68 -6.12 -18.50
N GLU A 271 5.92 -6.67 -19.69
CA GLU A 271 7.28 -6.87 -20.20
C GLU A 271 7.97 -5.53 -20.46
N GLU A 272 9.31 -5.55 -20.52
CA GLU A 272 10.09 -4.33 -20.73
C GLU A 272 9.64 -3.54 -21.97
N ALA A 273 9.40 -4.25 -23.08
CA ALA A 273 8.92 -3.65 -24.31
C ALA A 273 7.53 -3.00 -24.15
N GLU A 274 6.64 -3.60 -23.36
CA GLU A 274 5.30 -3.05 -23.11
C GLU A 274 5.38 -1.75 -22.30
N VAL A 275 6.21 -1.71 -21.24
CA VAL A 275 6.47 -0.50 -20.44
C VAL A 275 7.03 0.61 -21.34
N ASN A 276 8.04 0.29 -22.15
CA ASN A 276 8.67 1.26 -23.05
C ASN A 276 7.67 1.85 -24.05
N VAL A 277 6.80 1.01 -24.64
CA VAL A 277 5.76 1.46 -25.58
C VAL A 277 4.73 2.35 -24.89
N LYS A 278 4.27 1.98 -23.69
CA LYS A 278 3.29 2.75 -22.91
C LYS A 278 3.83 4.12 -22.51
N ILE A 279 5.04 4.18 -21.94
CA ILE A 279 5.68 5.45 -21.57
C ILE A 279 5.99 6.32 -22.79
N LYS A 280 6.43 5.72 -23.90
CA LYS A 280 6.65 6.46 -25.16
C LYS A 280 5.37 7.18 -25.60
N LYS A 281 4.21 6.52 -25.50
CA LYS A 281 2.88 7.06 -25.86
C LYS A 281 2.23 7.93 -24.79
N ALA A 282 2.77 7.98 -23.57
CA ALA A 282 2.19 8.73 -22.48
C ALA A 282 2.11 10.24 -22.79
N TYR A 283 1.09 10.91 -22.25
CA TYR A 283 0.98 12.36 -22.27
C TYR A 283 2.15 12.98 -21.49
N CYS A 284 2.92 13.84 -22.14
CA CYS A 284 4.11 14.45 -21.56
C CYS A 284 4.45 15.74 -22.34
N PRO A 285 3.56 16.74 -22.31
CA PRO A 285 3.76 17.99 -23.03
C PRO A 285 5.04 18.72 -22.57
N PRO A 286 5.86 19.24 -23.50
CA PRO A 286 7.08 19.96 -23.13
C PRO A 286 6.76 21.19 -22.28
N LYS A 287 7.54 21.43 -21.22
CA LYS A 287 7.43 22.58 -20.31
C LYS A 287 6.13 22.70 -19.51
N ILE A 288 5.26 21.70 -19.56
CA ILE A 288 4.00 21.69 -18.80
C ILE A 288 4.08 20.59 -17.73
N VAL A 289 4.06 21.04 -16.48
CA VAL A 289 4.17 20.15 -15.30
C VAL A 289 2.80 19.69 -14.82
N GLU A 290 1.84 20.60 -14.78
CA GLU A 290 0.48 20.33 -14.33
C GLU A 290 -0.19 19.25 -15.19
N GLY A 291 -0.74 18.22 -14.53
CA GLY A 291 -1.41 17.11 -15.20
C GLY A 291 -0.49 16.21 -16.04
N ASN A 292 0.83 16.26 -15.85
CA ASN A 292 1.80 15.46 -16.59
C ASN A 292 2.05 14.09 -15.91
N PRO A 293 1.48 12.98 -16.43
CA PRO A 293 1.58 11.68 -15.77
C PRO A 293 3.03 11.17 -15.70
N CYS A 294 3.92 11.55 -16.62
CA CYS A 294 5.32 11.14 -16.51
C CYS A 294 6.00 11.75 -15.28
N LEU A 295 5.76 13.03 -15.00
CA LEU A 295 6.33 13.70 -13.82
C LEU A 295 5.71 13.19 -12.52
N GLU A 296 4.42 12.88 -12.54
CA GLU A 296 3.71 12.23 -11.45
C GLU A 296 4.34 10.88 -11.07
N TYR A 297 4.68 10.05 -12.07
CA TYR A 297 5.35 8.77 -11.82
C TYR A 297 6.76 8.98 -11.29
N VAL A 298 7.49 9.99 -11.78
CA VAL A 298 8.79 10.35 -11.22
C VAL A 298 8.66 10.76 -9.75
N LYS A 299 7.70 11.63 -9.41
CA LYS A 299 7.47 12.13 -8.05
C LYS A 299 7.03 11.05 -7.07
N TYR A 300 6.06 10.22 -7.43
CA TYR A 300 5.40 9.31 -6.49
C TYR A 300 5.92 7.87 -6.55
N ILE A 301 6.66 7.50 -7.59
CA ILE A 301 7.29 6.17 -7.70
C ILE A 301 8.81 6.29 -7.68
N ILE A 302 9.40 7.01 -8.64
CA ILE A 302 10.85 6.91 -8.87
C ILE A 302 11.66 7.54 -7.74
N PHE A 303 11.32 8.77 -7.34
CA PHE A 303 11.99 9.44 -6.22
C PHE A 303 11.85 8.65 -4.90
N PRO A 304 10.65 8.22 -4.47
CA PRO A 304 10.53 7.42 -3.24
C PRO A 304 11.22 6.05 -3.31
N TRP A 305 11.45 5.51 -4.51
CA TRP A 305 12.11 4.21 -4.69
C TRP A 305 13.63 4.31 -4.68
N PHE A 306 14.20 5.25 -5.44
CA PHE A 306 15.65 5.35 -5.65
C PHE A 306 16.30 6.51 -4.88
N ASN A 307 15.52 7.43 -4.30
CA ASN A 307 15.95 8.72 -3.73
C ASN A 307 16.59 9.69 -4.74
N GLU A 308 16.61 9.33 -6.02
CA GLU A 308 17.13 10.15 -7.11
C GLU A 308 16.48 9.74 -8.43
N PHE A 309 16.62 10.59 -9.45
CA PHE A 309 16.24 10.28 -10.81
C PHE A 309 17.37 10.63 -11.78
N LYS A 310 17.93 9.60 -12.42
CA LYS A 310 19.00 9.76 -13.42
C LYS A 310 18.41 9.85 -14.83
N VAL A 311 18.70 10.95 -15.52
CA VAL A 311 18.41 11.15 -16.94
C VAL A 311 19.70 11.02 -17.75
N GLU A 312 19.74 10.01 -18.61
CA GLU A 312 20.85 9.78 -19.53
C GLU A 312 20.53 10.41 -20.89
N ARG A 313 21.39 11.32 -21.36
CA ARG A 313 21.17 12.09 -22.59
C ARG A 313 22.50 12.46 -23.23
N SER A 314 22.48 12.74 -24.53
CA SER A 314 23.69 13.11 -25.27
C SER A 314 24.32 14.39 -24.73
N ALA A 315 25.61 14.59 -25.01
CA ALA A 315 26.30 15.84 -24.69
C ALA A 315 25.59 17.07 -25.30
N ASP A 316 25.06 16.93 -26.53
CA ASP A 316 24.31 17.97 -27.23
C ASP A 316 22.99 18.33 -26.53
N ASN A 317 22.41 17.40 -25.76
CA ASN A 317 21.21 17.61 -24.95
C ASN A 317 21.54 17.97 -23.48
N GLY A 318 22.79 18.34 -23.19
CA GLY A 318 23.22 18.76 -21.86
C GLY A 318 23.79 17.66 -20.96
N GLY A 319 24.07 16.46 -21.52
CA GLY A 319 24.73 15.34 -20.85
C GLY A 319 23.93 14.70 -19.70
N ASP A 320 24.41 13.56 -19.20
CA ASP A 320 23.82 12.85 -18.06
C ASP A 320 23.60 13.80 -16.87
N LYS A 321 22.39 13.81 -16.32
CA LYS A 321 22.04 14.59 -15.11
C LYS A 321 21.30 13.71 -14.12
N THR A 322 21.64 13.85 -12.83
CA THR A 322 20.97 13.15 -11.73
C THR A 322 20.26 14.18 -10.85
N TYR A 323 18.95 14.04 -10.71
CA TYR A 323 18.12 14.88 -9.86
C TYR A 323 17.95 14.21 -8.51
N LYS A 324 18.24 14.92 -7.41
CA LYS A 324 18.02 14.45 -6.04
C LYS A 324 16.77 15.04 -5.40
N ASP A 325 16.23 16.09 -6.01
CA ASP A 325 15.01 16.77 -5.60
C ASP A 325 14.05 16.90 -6.77
N PHE A 326 12.74 16.80 -6.50
CA PHE A 326 11.72 16.90 -7.54
C PHE A 326 11.55 18.34 -8.04
N GLY A 327 11.78 19.35 -7.20
CA GLY A 327 11.74 20.77 -7.56
C GLY A 327 12.83 21.15 -8.57
N ASP A 328 14.05 20.61 -8.44
CA ASP A 328 15.11 20.78 -9.44
C ASP A 328 14.70 20.23 -10.81
N LEU A 329 14.05 19.05 -10.82
CA LEU A 329 13.56 18.42 -12.04
C LEU A 329 12.44 19.23 -12.68
N VAL A 330 11.51 19.74 -11.88
CA VAL A 330 10.41 20.63 -12.33
C VAL A 330 10.98 21.89 -12.97
N SER A 331 11.94 22.54 -12.30
CA SER A 331 12.56 23.78 -12.79
C SER A 331 13.22 23.59 -14.15
N ASP A 332 13.98 22.51 -14.32
CA ASP A 332 14.62 22.16 -15.59
C ASP A 332 13.59 21.81 -16.69
N TYR A 333 12.49 21.14 -16.32
CA TYR A 333 11.45 20.77 -17.27
C TYR A 333 10.67 21.99 -17.77
N GLU A 334 10.27 22.88 -16.86
CA GLU A 334 9.56 24.14 -17.17
C GLU A 334 10.40 25.09 -18.00
N SER A 335 11.70 25.21 -17.70
CA SER A 335 12.60 26.05 -18.50
C SER A 335 12.89 25.44 -19.88
N GLY A 336 12.62 24.15 -20.07
CA GLY A 336 12.93 23.40 -21.29
C GLY A 336 14.36 22.85 -21.35
N GLN A 337 15.09 22.88 -20.24
CA GLN A 337 16.41 22.24 -20.13
C GLN A 337 16.30 20.71 -20.10
N LEU A 338 15.15 20.16 -19.67
CA LEU A 338 14.82 18.75 -19.76
C LEU A 338 13.68 18.52 -20.75
N HIS A 339 13.96 17.85 -21.87
CA HIS A 339 12.97 17.56 -22.90
C HIS A 339 12.21 16.25 -22.60
N PRO A 340 10.91 16.13 -22.95
CA PRO A 340 10.16 14.87 -22.84
C PRO A 340 10.85 13.67 -23.50
N GLY A 341 11.60 13.94 -24.58
CA GLY A 341 12.38 12.94 -25.32
C GLY A 341 13.50 12.28 -24.51
N ASP A 342 14.04 12.97 -23.49
CA ASP A 342 15.05 12.42 -22.58
C ASP A 342 14.39 11.90 -21.28
N LEU A 343 13.35 12.59 -20.79
CA LEU A 343 12.60 12.19 -19.59
C LEU A 343 11.98 10.79 -19.73
N LYS A 344 11.29 10.52 -20.86
CA LYS A 344 10.53 9.27 -21.06
C LYS A 344 11.42 8.02 -21.11
N PRO A 345 12.54 7.99 -21.86
CA PRO A 345 13.47 6.87 -21.80
C PRO A 345 14.03 6.62 -20.41
N ALA A 346 14.41 7.69 -19.69
CA ALA A 346 14.91 7.59 -18.32
C ALA A 346 13.85 7.01 -17.36
N LEU A 347 12.61 7.49 -17.46
CA LEU A 347 11.47 6.97 -16.70
C LEU A 347 11.22 5.49 -17.01
N SER A 348 11.21 5.10 -18.29
CA SER A 348 11.02 3.71 -18.70
C SER A 348 12.10 2.80 -18.12
N LYS A 349 13.37 3.22 -18.21
CA LYS A 349 14.51 2.49 -17.64
C LYS A 349 14.36 2.29 -16.13
N ALA A 350 13.97 3.34 -15.40
CA ALA A 350 13.77 3.28 -13.96
C ALA A 350 12.60 2.36 -13.58
N LEU A 351 11.46 2.48 -14.25
CA LEU A 351 10.29 1.60 -14.03
C LEU A 351 10.63 0.13 -14.31
N ASN A 352 11.33 -0.16 -15.39
CA ASN A 352 11.74 -1.52 -15.72
C ASN A 352 12.64 -2.14 -14.65
N LYS A 353 13.55 -1.37 -14.05
CA LYS A 353 14.36 -1.82 -12.91
C LYS A 353 13.49 -2.18 -11.70
N ILE A 354 12.48 -1.36 -11.38
CA ILE A 354 11.55 -1.60 -10.27
C ILE A 354 10.71 -2.88 -10.50
N LEU A 355 10.26 -3.10 -11.73
CA LEU A 355 9.39 -4.24 -12.07
C LEU A 355 10.15 -5.55 -12.27
N GLN A 356 11.49 -5.51 -12.43
CA GLN A 356 12.29 -6.70 -12.73
C GLN A 356 12.18 -7.82 -11.69
N PRO A 357 12.20 -7.56 -10.36
CA PRO A 357 12.00 -8.60 -9.36
C PRO A 357 10.66 -9.33 -9.52
N VAL A 358 9.59 -8.61 -9.87
CA VAL A 358 8.27 -9.18 -10.11
C VAL A 358 8.29 -10.08 -11.34
N ARG A 359 8.86 -9.63 -12.46
CA ARG A 359 9.01 -10.46 -13.67
C ARG A 359 9.79 -11.74 -13.39
N ASN A 360 10.89 -11.62 -12.64
CA ASN A 360 11.72 -12.77 -12.27
C ASN A 360 10.92 -13.78 -11.43
N HIS A 361 10.16 -13.31 -10.43
CA HIS A 361 9.30 -14.16 -9.60
C HIS A 361 8.29 -14.96 -10.43
N PHE A 362 7.54 -14.28 -11.30
CA PHE A 362 6.53 -14.92 -12.15
C PHE A 362 7.10 -15.80 -13.28
N THR A 363 8.41 -15.75 -13.52
CA THR A 363 9.10 -16.61 -14.48
C THR A 363 9.69 -17.85 -13.82
N THR A 364 10.21 -17.71 -12.60
CA THR A 364 11.00 -18.73 -11.90
C THR A 364 10.20 -19.55 -10.90
N ASP A 365 9.19 -18.97 -10.24
CA ASP A 365 8.30 -19.69 -9.34
C ASP A 365 7.12 -20.32 -10.10
N ALA A 366 7.01 -21.65 -10.03
CA ALA A 366 6.00 -22.40 -10.79
C ALA A 366 4.56 -22.05 -10.39
N LYS A 367 4.31 -21.76 -9.10
CA LYS A 367 2.98 -21.40 -8.60
C LYS A 367 2.61 -19.99 -9.06
N ALA A 368 3.52 -19.03 -8.91
CA ALA A 368 3.32 -17.66 -9.38
C ALA A 368 3.05 -17.66 -10.89
N LYS A 369 3.84 -18.40 -11.67
CA LYS A 369 3.66 -18.54 -13.11
C LYS A 369 2.29 -19.09 -13.50
N ASP A 370 1.79 -20.12 -12.82
CA ASP A 370 0.43 -20.65 -13.04
C ASP A 370 -0.64 -19.60 -12.70
N LEU A 371 -0.52 -18.93 -11.55
CA LEU A 371 -1.43 -17.87 -11.15
C LEU A 371 -1.52 -16.79 -12.22
N LEU A 372 -0.38 -16.31 -12.72
CA LEU A 372 -0.35 -15.29 -13.77
C LEU A 372 -1.00 -15.77 -15.07
N LYS A 373 -0.69 -16.99 -15.51
CA LYS A 373 -1.31 -17.58 -16.72
C LYS A 373 -2.83 -17.59 -16.59
N ARG A 374 -3.36 -18.00 -15.44
CA ARG A 374 -4.79 -18.03 -15.16
C ARG A 374 -5.40 -16.63 -15.13
N VAL A 375 -4.78 -15.68 -14.44
CA VAL A 375 -5.26 -14.29 -14.37
C VAL A 375 -5.29 -13.64 -15.75
N LYS A 376 -4.26 -13.84 -16.58
CA LYS A 376 -4.24 -13.34 -17.97
C LYS A 376 -5.34 -13.97 -18.85
N SER A 377 -5.83 -15.17 -18.52
CA SER A 377 -6.93 -15.82 -19.25
C SER A 377 -8.33 -15.32 -18.85
N TYR A 378 -8.45 -14.59 -17.74
CA TYR A 378 -9.74 -14.13 -17.24
C TYR A 378 -10.19 -12.84 -17.92
N ARG A 379 -11.46 -12.80 -18.31
CA ARG A 379 -12.11 -11.57 -18.78
C ARG A 379 -12.39 -10.65 -17.58
N VAL A 380 -11.84 -9.44 -17.62
CA VAL A 380 -12.17 -8.38 -16.65
C VAL A 380 -13.61 -7.94 -16.87
N THR A 381 -14.38 -7.86 -15.79
CA THR A 381 -15.81 -7.52 -15.75
C THR A 381 -16.02 -6.37 -14.76
N LYS A 382 -17.05 -5.56 -15.00
CA LYS A 382 -17.30 -4.32 -14.25
C LYS A 382 -18.36 -4.47 -13.17
#